data_AF-A0A4U2MJ75-F1
#
_entry.id   AF-A0A4U2MJ75-F1
#
_cell.length_a   1.000
_cell.length_b   1.000
_cell.length_c   1.000
_cell.angle_alpha   90.00
_cell.angle_beta   90.00
_cell.angle_gamma   90.00
#
_symmetry.space_group_name_H-M   'P 1'
#
loop_
_entity.id
_entity.type
_entity.pdbx_description
1 polymer ?
#
loop_
_entity_poly.entity_id
_entity_poly.type
_entity_poly.pdbx_seq_one_letter_code
_entity_poly.pdbx_strand_id
1 'polypeptide(L)'
;MSLITPHYLLVGGCSKDKVLQAHKKAKEIFNPKNQINKLVSPLRSDSFFILYDGSHHRWKNEDEYMKAKTAYIRYLVESDIQFVEMATQELLS
;
A
#
# COMPACT_ATOMS: atom_id res chain seq x y z
N MET A 1 23.74 -5.79 -1.04
CA MET A 1 22.51 -5.12 -0.56
C MET A 1 21.40 -5.56 -1.50
N SER A 2 20.33 -6.17 -0.99
CA SER A 2 19.18 -6.55 -1.83
C SER A 2 18.52 -5.26 -2.30
N LEU A 3 18.52 -5.01 -3.61
CA LEU A 3 17.73 -3.94 -4.20
C LEU A 3 16.27 -4.31 -4.00
N ILE A 4 15.56 -3.55 -3.17
CA ILE A 4 14.12 -3.74 -3.08
C ILE A 4 13.51 -3.16 -4.32
N THR A 5 13.09 -4.06 -5.18
CA THR A 5 12.24 -3.77 -6.31
C THR A 5 10.98 -3.06 -5.80
N PRO A 6 10.73 -1.81 -6.23
CA PRO A 6 9.51 -1.13 -5.84
C PRO A 6 8.28 -1.96 -6.27
N HIS A 7 7.21 -1.85 -5.51
CA HIS A 7 5.94 -2.49 -5.84
C HIS A 7 4.77 -1.58 -5.44
N TYR A 8 3.63 -1.80 -6.05
CA TYR A 8 2.42 -1.01 -5.86
C TYR A 8 1.26 -1.94 -5.53
N LEU A 9 0.48 -1.60 -4.51
CA LEU A 9 -0.85 -2.15 -4.33
C LEU A 9 -1.86 -1.13 -4.83
N LEU A 10 -2.48 -1.41 -5.98
CA LEU A 10 -3.63 -0.64 -6.47
C LEU A 10 -4.89 -1.19 -5.80
N VAL A 11 -5.59 -0.34 -5.07
CA VAL A 11 -6.87 -0.69 -4.41
C VAL A 11 -7.98 0.10 -5.09
N GLY A 12 -9.06 -0.59 -5.44
CA GLY A 12 -10.23 0.03 -6.07
C GLY A 12 -11.45 -0.88 -6.05
N GLY A 13 -12.50 -0.47 -6.75
CA GLY A 13 -13.68 -1.32 -6.95
C GLY A 13 -14.97 -0.53 -6.99
N CYS A 14 -16.08 -1.25 -7.15
CA CYS A 14 -17.40 -0.65 -7.41
C CYS A 14 -18.03 0.05 -6.19
N SER A 15 -17.58 -0.25 -4.96
CA SER A 15 -18.14 0.35 -3.74
C SER A 15 -17.23 1.46 -3.21
N LYS A 16 -17.61 2.70 -3.47
CA LYS A 16 -16.89 3.90 -3.01
C LYS A 16 -16.68 3.96 -1.51
N ASP A 17 -17.67 3.55 -0.72
CA ASP A 17 -17.58 3.55 0.75
C ASP A 17 -16.55 2.54 1.26
N LYS A 18 -16.53 1.33 0.68
CA LYS A 18 -15.51 0.32 1.01
C LYS A 18 -14.10 0.82 0.66
N VAL A 19 -13.92 1.41 -0.52
CA VAL A 19 -12.62 1.96 -0.94
C VAL A 19 -12.20 3.11 -0.02
N LEU A 20 -13.13 3.97 0.40
CA LEU A 20 -12.85 5.04 1.35
C LEU A 20 -12.40 4.51 2.72
N GLN A 21 -13.04 3.45 3.23
CA GLN A 21 -12.62 2.79 4.46
C GLN A 21 -11.23 2.15 4.31
N ALA A 22 -10.99 1.46 3.20
CA ALA A 22 -9.68 0.91 2.89
C ALA A 22 -8.59 1.98 2.82
N HIS A 23 -8.90 3.16 2.26
CA HIS A 23 -7.97 4.28 2.20
C HIS A 23 -7.60 4.85 3.57
N LYS A 24 -8.59 5.00 4.45
CA LYS A 24 -8.36 5.45 5.83
C LYS A 24 -7.45 4.46 6.56
N LYS A 25 -7.76 3.16 6.48
CA LYS A 25 -6.96 2.11 7.11
C LYS A 25 -5.54 2.01 6.54
N ALA A 26 -5.37 2.18 5.23
CA ALA A 26 -4.04 2.26 4.62
C ALA A 26 -3.23 3.43 5.18
N LYS A 27 -3.83 4.61 5.33
CA LYS A 27 -3.14 5.78 5.90
C LYS A 27 -2.72 5.55 7.35
N GLU A 28 -3.55 4.91 8.15
CA GLU A 28 -3.22 4.57 9.54
C GLU A 28 -2.00 3.65 9.64
N ILE A 29 -1.91 2.66 8.74
CA ILE A 29 -0.84 1.66 8.73
C ILE A 29 0.45 2.20 8.11
N PHE A 30 0.36 2.84 6.93
CA PHE A 30 1.52 3.15 6.08
C PHE A 30 1.95 4.63 6.11
N ASN A 31 1.11 5.52 6.64
CA ASN A 31 1.41 6.96 6.78
C ASN A 31 1.17 7.45 8.21
N PRO A 32 1.88 6.92 9.23
CA PRO A 32 1.76 7.44 10.58
C PRO A 32 2.06 8.94 10.61
N LYS A 33 1.33 9.67 11.46
CA LYS A 33 1.45 11.13 11.61
C LYS A 33 2.93 11.48 11.84
N ASN A 34 3.44 12.44 11.06
CA ASN A 34 4.80 13.02 11.09
C ASN A 34 5.74 12.64 9.92
N GLN A 35 5.29 11.90 8.91
CA GLN A 35 6.16 11.56 7.77
C GLN A 35 5.87 12.36 6.50
N ILE A 36 6.94 12.90 5.91
CA ILE A 36 6.92 13.78 4.73
C ILE A 36 6.58 13.00 3.45
N ASN A 37 7.11 11.77 3.28
CA ASN A 37 6.91 11.00 2.05
C ASN A 37 5.66 10.10 2.18
N LYS A 38 4.49 10.47 1.69
CA LYS A 38 3.31 9.59 1.85
C LYS A 38 3.42 8.36 0.93
N LEU A 39 3.35 7.15 1.50
CA LEU A 39 3.29 5.89 0.74
C LEU A 39 1.91 5.66 0.14
N VAL A 40 0.86 6.08 0.85
CA VAL A 40 -0.51 6.03 0.35
C VAL A 40 -0.83 7.28 -0.47
N SER A 41 -1.23 7.10 -1.72
CA SER A 41 -1.66 8.18 -2.61
C SER A 41 -2.93 8.87 -2.10
N PRO A 42 -3.27 10.07 -2.60
CA PRO A 42 -4.63 10.59 -2.47
C PRO A 42 -5.64 9.61 -3.08
N LEU A 43 -6.86 9.60 -2.54
CA LEU A 43 -7.99 8.86 -3.13
C LEU A 43 -8.43 9.62 -4.39
N ARG A 44 -8.51 8.92 -5.52
CA ARG A 44 -8.98 9.48 -6.80
C ARG A 44 -10.17 8.68 -7.28
N SER A 45 -11.34 9.33 -7.33
CA SER A 45 -12.64 8.71 -7.59
C SER A 45 -12.88 7.54 -6.62
N ASP A 46 -12.60 6.32 -7.08
CA ASP A 46 -12.87 5.07 -6.36
C ASP A 46 -11.61 4.18 -6.34
N SER A 47 -10.42 4.77 -6.39
CA SER A 47 -9.15 4.05 -6.32
C SER A 47 -8.00 4.84 -5.68
N PHE A 48 -7.01 4.12 -5.17
CA PHE A 48 -5.74 4.68 -4.69
C PHE A 48 -4.64 3.63 -4.79
N PHE A 49 -3.38 4.05 -4.69
CA PHE A 49 -2.25 3.14 -4.64
C PHE A 49 -1.46 3.30 -3.34
N ILE A 50 -0.83 2.20 -2.93
CA ILE A 50 0.18 2.16 -1.88
C ILE A 50 1.51 1.87 -2.56
N LEU A 51 2.42 2.83 -2.50
CA LEU A 51 3.80 2.67 -2.96
C LEU A 51 4.59 1.90 -1.91
N TYR A 52 5.33 0.93 -2.37
CA TYR A 52 6.28 0.17 -1.59
C TYR A 52 7.66 0.29 -2.25
N ASP A 53 8.43 1.28 -1.84
CA ASP A 53 9.71 1.65 -2.45
C ASP A 53 10.92 1.09 -1.70
N GLY A 54 10.70 0.16 -0.75
CA GLY A 54 11.78 -0.39 0.06
C GLY A 54 12.48 0.65 0.94
N SER A 55 11.94 1.87 1.08
CA SER A 55 12.47 2.90 1.98
C SER A 55 12.15 2.51 3.42
N HIS A 56 12.95 1.58 3.93
CA HIS A 56 12.82 0.90 5.22
C HIS A 56 12.82 1.81 6.43
N HIS A 57 13.12 3.10 6.29
CA HIS A 57 13.35 4.00 7.42
C HIS A 57 12.12 4.15 8.35
N ARG A 58 10.94 3.70 7.91
CA ARG A 58 9.67 3.75 8.66
C ARG A 58 9.38 2.49 9.48
N TRP A 59 9.95 1.36 9.06
CA TRP A 59 9.69 0.05 9.63
C TRP A 59 10.99 -0.43 10.26
N LYS A 60 10.94 -1.05 11.43
CA LYS A 60 12.15 -1.47 12.14
C LYS A 60 12.98 -2.45 11.31
N ASN A 61 12.32 -3.24 10.45
CA ASN A 61 12.91 -4.18 9.50
C ASN A 61 11.89 -4.59 8.42
N GLU A 62 12.35 -5.39 7.45
CA GLU A 62 11.52 -5.95 6.37
C GLU A 62 10.39 -6.86 6.90
N ASP A 63 10.61 -7.58 8.00
CA ASP A 63 9.58 -8.47 8.58
C ASP A 63 8.36 -7.70 9.11
N GLU A 64 8.58 -6.59 9.81
CA GLU A 64 7.50 -5.74 10.32
C GLU A 64 6.68 -5.16 9.17
N TYR A 65 7.38 -4.75 8.11
CA TYR A 65 6.78 -4.28 6.88
C TYR A 65 5.93 -5.38 6.20
N MET A 66 6.48 -6.59 6.01
CA MET A 66 5.77 -7.71 5.39
C MET A 66 4.56 -8.14 6.21
N LYS A 67 4.63 -8.07 7.54
CA LYS A 67 3.47 -8.29 8.43
C LYS A 67 2.38 -7.24 8.21
N ALA A 68 2.73 -5.96 8.14
CA ALA A 68 1.77 -4.88 7.90
C ALA A 68 1.08 -5.01 6.53
N LYS A 69 1.87 -5.31 5.49
CA LYS A 69 1.35 -5.60 4.14
C LYS A 69 0.40 -6.79 4.13
N THR A 70 0.82 -7.91 4.72
CA THR A 70 0.01 -9.14 4.76
C THR A 70 -1.30 -8.92 5.52
N ALA A 71 -1.25 -8.22 6.66
CA ALA A 71 -2.45 -7.89 7.43
C ALA A 71 -3.41 -6.98 6.65
N TYR A 72 -2.89 -6.03 5.87
CA TYR A 72 -3.69 -5.14 5.06
C TYR A 72 -4.35 -5.86 3.87
N ILE A 73 -3.60 -6.71 3.15
CA ILE A 73 -4.15 -7.53 2.07
C ILE A 73 -5.25 -8.46 2.60
N ARG A 74 -5.03 -9.10 3.76
CA ARG A 74 -6.04 -9.94 4.39
C ARG A 74 -7.34 -9.15 4.67
N TYR A 75 -7.22 -7.94 5.18
CA TYR A 75 -8.37 -7.05 5.38
C TYR A 75 -9.12 -6.73 4.08
N LEU A 76 -8.41 -6.48 2.97
CA LEU A 76 -9.05 -6.24 1.67
C LEU A 76 -9.85 -7.46 1.19
N VAL A 77 -9.28 -8.66 1.34
CA VAL A 77 -9.95 -9.93 1.01
C VAL A 77 -11.18 -10.15 1.89
N GLU A 78 -11.04 -10.02 3.21
CA GLU A 78 -12.13 -10.18 4.18
C GLU A 78 -13.26 -9.15 3.98
N SER A 79 -12.94 -7.97 3.43
CA SER A 79 -13.90 -6.89 3.17
C SER A 79 -14.49 -6.94 1.76
N ASP A 80 -14.10 -7.92 0.93
CA ASP A 80 -14.50 -8.02 -0.48
C ASP A 80 -14.21 -6.69 -1.23
N ILE A 81 -12.93 -6.30 -1.22
CA ILE A 81 -12.39 -5.11 -1.90
C ILE A 81 -11.39 -5.57 -2.94
N GLN A 82 -11.55 -5.08 -4.17
CA GLN A 82 -10.67 -5.45 -5.28
C GLN A 82 -9.32 -4.74 -5.15
N PHE A 83 -8.26 -5.48 -5.46
CA PHE A 83 -6.92 -4.93 -5.51
C PHE A 83 -6.07 -5.67 -6.54
N VAL A 84 -5.02 -5.00 -7.00
CA VAL A 84 -3.98 -5.55 -7.87
C VAL A 84 -2.63 -5.23 -7.25
N GLU A 85 -1.79 -6.24 -7.09
CA GLU A 85 -0.40 -6.07 -6.71
C GLU A 85 0.47 -6.05 -7.98
N MET A 86 1.28 -5.00 -8.13
CA MET A 86 2.15 -4.80 -9.28
C MET A 86 3.59 -4.65 -8.79
N ALA A 87 4.47 -5.57 -9.17
CA ALA A 87 5.91 -5.37 -9.03
C ALA A 87 6.40 -4.46 -10.17
N THR A 88 7.18 -3.42 -9.89
CA THR A 88 7.90 -2.75 -10.98
C THR A 88 9.08 -3.61 -11.37
N GLN A 89 8.98 -4.32 -12.51
CA GLN A 89 10.22 -4.68 -13.19
C GLN A 89 10.95 -3.36 -13.51
N GLU A 90 12.21 -3.25 -13.10
CA GLU A 90 13.08 -2.18 -13.59
C GLU A 90 13.06 -2.27 -15.12
N LEU A 91 12.35 -1.35 -15.77
CA LEU A 91 12.60 -1.05 -17.17
C LEU A 91 13.94 -0.31 -17.18
N LEU A 92 15.03 -1.07 -17.07
CA LEU A 92 16.33 -0.61 -17.52
C LEU A 92 16.23 -0.50 -19.04
N SER A 93 15.91 0.70 -19.52
CA SER A 93 16.10 1.14 -20.92
C SER A 93 17.51 1.65 -21.12
#